data_AF-A0A2D7VKY2-F1
#
_entry.id   AF-A0A2D7VKY2-F1
#
_cell.length_a   1.000
_cell.length_b   1.000
_cell.length_c   1.000
_cell.angle_alpha   90.00
_cell.angle_beta   90.00
_cell.angle_gamma   90.00
#
_symmetry.space_group_name_H-M   'P 1'
#
loop_
_entity.id
_entity.type
_entity.pdbx_description
1 polymer ?
#
loop_
_entity_poly.entity_id
_entity_poly.type
_entity_poly.pdbx_seq_one_letter_code
_entity_poly.pdbx_strand_id
1 'polypeptide(L)'
;MRALSLGLLLAAPIVGFSQKLHKFDNLAEAVYFFEVTLYCGLATDAVIRGYHYLEDDFRRTHHLTSEEMDEQRGKGWSLAHAEWQNRGLGGFRAWCATEGREAADTLSSFPPPA
;
A
#
# COMPACT_ATOMS: atom_id res chain seq x y z
N MET A 1 53.31 16.97 27.43
CA MET A 1 52.06 17.19 26.68
C MET A 1 51.46 15.83 26.37
N ARG A 2 50.38 15.43 27.06
CA ARG A 2 49.71 14.13 26.88
C ARG A 2 48.41 14.38 26.11
N ALA A 3 48.34 13.92 24.87
CA ALA A 3 47.11 13.95 24.08
C ALA A 3 46.23 12.77 24.53
N LEU A 4 45.07 13.06 25.12
CA LEU A 4 43.99 12.09 25.29
C LEU A 4 43.18 12.06 24.00
N SER A 5 43.30 10.97 23.24
CA SER A 5 42.45 10.67 22.10
C SER A 5 41.12 10.12 22.62
N LEU A 6 40.07 10.95 22.63
CA LEU A 6 38.70 10.52 22.91
C LEU A 6 38.18 9.73 21.70
N GLY A 7 38.04 8.41 21.85
CA GLY A 7 37.44 7.55 20.84
C GLY A 7 35.94 7.85 20.71
N LEU A 8 35.55 8.45 19.59
CA LEU A 8 34.15 8.67 19.24
C LEU A 8 33.55 7.35 18.73
N LEU A 9 32.84 6.64 19.61
CA LEU A 9 32.00 5.51 19.22
C LEU A 9 30.86 6.05 18.35
N LEU A 10 31.02 5.91 17.03
CA LEU A 10 29.94 6.09 16.07
C LEU A 10 28.92 4.97 16.27
N ALA A 11 27.96 5.19 17.15
CA ALA A 11 26.72 4.45 17.15
C ALA A 11 25.98 4.81 15.86
N ALA A 12 26.18 4.02 14.80
CA ALA A 12 25.35 4.10 13.62
C ALA A 12 23.92 3.78 14.07
N PRO A 13 22.94 4.68 13.90
CA PRO A 13 21.57 4.30 14.11
C PRO A 13 21.27 3.24 13.07
N ILE A 14 20.96 2.02 13.51
CA ILE A 14 20.23 1.06 12.69
C ILE A 14 18.85 1.68 12.53
N VAL A 15 18.73 2.63 11.59
CA VAL A 15 17.42 3.11 11.14
C VAL A 15 16.79 1.90 10.50
N GLY A 16 15.85 1.32 11.25
CA GLY A 16 15.19 0.08 10.95
C GLY A 16 14.66 0.08 9.52
N PHE A 17 14.80 -1.09 8.91
CA PHE A 17 14.38 -1.46 7.55
C PHE A 17 12.84 -1.46 7.37
N SER A 18 12.11 -0.58 8.06
CA SER A 18 10.66 -0.68 8.27
C SER A 18 9.84 0.47 7.67
N GLN A 19 10.46 1.43 6.95
CA GLN A 19 9.74 2.61 6.44
C GLN A 19 9.24 2.48 4.98
N LYS A 20 9.57 1.40 4.27
CA LYS A 20 9.13 1.20 2.87
C LYS A 20 7.82 0.41 2.71
N LEU A 21 7.24 -0.07 3.80
CA LEU A 21 6.08 -0.96 3.76
C LEU A 21 4.72 -0.24 3.68
N HIS A 22 4.64 1.03 4.09
CA HIS A 22 3.39 1.79 4.04
C HIS A 22 3.39 2.69 2.80
N LYS A 23 3.17 2.11 1.62
CA LYS A 23 2.85 2.92 0.42
C LYS A 23 1.44 3.52 0.51
N PHE A 24 0.57 2.89 1.27
CA PHE A 24 -0.80 3.34 1.51
C PHE A 24 -0.89 3.89 2.93
N ASP A 25 -1.48 5.06 3.09
CA ASP A 25 -1.63 5.76 4.36
C ASP A 25 -2.72 5.14 5.23
N ASN A 26 -3.71 4.49 4.61
CA ASN A 26 -4.81 3.82 5.30
C ASN A 26 -5.44 2.71 4.45
N LEU A 27 -6.29 1.88 5.06
CA LEU A 27 -6.94 0.77 4.39
C LEU A 27 -7.87 1.22 3.24
N ALA A 28 -8.58 2.34 3.36
CA ALA A 28 -9.44 2.79 2.25
C ALA A 28 -8.63 3.18 1.01
N GLU A 29 -7.43 3.74 1.18
CA GLU A 29 -6.52 4.01 0.07
C GLU A 29 -5.96 2.71 -0.55
N ALA A 30 -5.59 1.74 0.30
CA ALA A 30 -5.18 0.42 -0.18
C ALA A 30 -6.28 -0.27 -1.00
N VAL A 31 -7.53 -0.22 -0.53
CA VAL A 31 -8.70 -0.73 -1.24
C VAL A 31 -8.90 0.02 -2.55
N TYR A 32 -8.82 1.35 -2.54
CA TYR A 32 -8.94 2.17 -3.74
C TYR A 32 -7.98 1.67 -4.83
N PHE A 33 -6.70 1.53 -4.51
CA PHE A 33 -5.69 1.12 -5.48
C PHE A 33 -5.84 -0.35 -5.90
N PHE A 34 -6.28 -1.24 -5.01
CA PHE A 34 -6.64 -2.60 -5.39
C PHE A 34 -7.80 -2.64 -6.40
N GLU A 35 -8.85 -1.85 -6.17
CA GLU A 35 -9.98 -1.71 -7.10
C GLU A 35 -9.55 -1.13 -8.45
N VAL A 36 -8.61 -0.19 -8.48
CA VAL A 36 -7.98 0.26 -9.74
C VAL A 36 -7.38 -0.92 -10.51
N THR A 37 -6.68 -1.84 -9.82
CA THR A 37 -6.13 -3.04 -10.49
C THR A 37 -7.23 -3.93 -11.07
N LEU A 38 -8.40 -4.03 -10.42
CA LEU A 38 -9.53 -4.80 -10.92
C LEU A 38 -10.13 -4.13 -12.17
N TYR A 39 -10.44 -2.84 -12.11
CA TYR A 39 -10.97 -2.10 -13.26
C TYR A 39 -10.02 -2.15 -14.46
N CYS A 40 -8.71 -2.09 -14.22
CA CYS A 40 -7.69 -2.12 -15.27
C CYS A 40 -7.32 -3.52 -15.77
N GLY A 41 -7.87 -4.60 -15.20
CA GLY A 41 -7.54 -5.98 -15.58
C GLY A 41 -6.12 -6.40 -15.20
N LEU A 42 -5.59 -5.86 -14.10
CA LEU A 42 -4.23 -6.06 -13.60
C LEU A 42 -4.17 -6.88 -12.30
N ALA A 43 -5.32 -7.26 -11.73
CA ALA A 43 -5.43 -8.05 -10.51
C ALA A 43 -5.06 -9.54 -10.74
N THR A 44 -3.77 -9.82 -10.90
CA THR A 44 -3.25 -11.20 -10.93
C THR A 44 -3.34 -11.86 -9.56
N ASP A 45 -3.17 -13.18 -9.48
CA ASP A 45 -3.15 -13.89 -8.20
C ASP A 45 -2.11 -13.33 -7.21
N ALA A 46 -0.97 -12.83 -7.72
CA ALA A 46 0.05 -12.20 -6.88
C ALA A 46 -0.44 -10.88 -6.27
N VAL A 47 -1.13 -10.05 -7.07
CA VAL A 47 -1.75 -8.80 -6.62
C VAL A 47 -2.80 -9.07 -5.56
N ILE A 48 -3.71 -10.02 -5.82
CA ILE A 48 -4.79 -10.38 -4.89
C ILE A 48 -4.23 -10.89 -3.56
N ARG A 49 -3.23 -11.80 -3.60
CA ARG A 49 -2.58 -12.29 -2.39
C ARG A 49 -1.90 -11.17 -1.60
N GLY A 50 -1.14 -10.31 -2.28
CA GLY A 50 -0.45 -9.21 -1.60
C GLY A 50 -1.41 -8.17 -1.01
N TYR A 51 -2.56 -7.93 -1.67
CA TYR A 51 -3.63 -7.13 -1.09
C TYR A 51 -4.19 -7.74 0.21
N HIS A 52 -4.42 -9.06 0.26
CA HIS A 52 -4.87 -9.71 1.50
C HIS A 52 -3.83 -9.67 2.62
N TYR A 53 -2.55 -9.77 2.29
CA TYR A 53 -1.48 -9.59 3.27
C TYR A 53 -1.45 -8.17 3.84
N LEU A 54 -1.61 -7.16 2.97
CA LEU A 54 -1.71 -5.76 3.37
C LEU A 54 -2.95 -5.50 4.24
N GLU A 55 -4.09 -6.06 3.86
CA GLU A 55 -5.35 -5.95 4.61
C GLU A 55 -5.23 -6.56 6.02
N ASP A 56 -4.60 -7.73 6.13
CA ASP A 56 -4.32 -8.36 7.42
C ASP A 56 -3.35 -7.52 8.26
N ASP A 57 -2.32 -6.93 7.64
CA ASP A 57 -1.39 -6.06 8.34
C ASP A 57 -2.08 -4.79 8.87
N PHE A 58 -2.93 -4.12 8.08
CA PHE A 58 -3.73 -2.99 8.56
C PHE A 58 -4.63 -3.39 9.73
N ARG A 59 -5.34 -4.51 9.59
CA ARG A 59 -6.24 -5.02 10.65
C ARG A 59 -5.47 -5.23 11.95
N ARG A 60 -4.30 -5.84 11.88
CA ARG A 60 -3.48 -6.19 13.05
C ARG A 60 -2.79 -4.98 13.67
N THR A 61 -2.21 -4.11 12.83
CA THR A 61 -1.45 -2.92 13.26
C THR A 61 -2.35 -1.84 13.85
N HIS A 62 -3.56 -1.67 13.33
CA HIS A 62 -4.51 -0.64 13.79
C HIS A 62 -5.65 -1.19 14.65
N HIS A 63 -5.64 -2.49 14.95
CA HIS A 63 -6.67 -3.17 15.76
C HIS A 63 -8.09 -2.94 15.25
N LEU A 64 -8.26 -2.91 13.92
CA LEU A 64 -9.55 -2.64 13.29
C LEU A 64 -10.54 -3.78 13.54
N THR A 65 -11.75 -3.42 13.93
CA THR A 65 -12.90 -4.33 13.99
C THR A 65 -13.35 -4.73 12.59
N SER A 66 -14.12 -5.82 12.48
CA SER A 66 -14.70 -6.22 11.19
C SER A 66 -15.57 -5.13 10.58
N GLU A 67 -16.30 -4.37 11.40
CA GLU A 67 -17.14 -3.25 10.95
C GLU A 67 -16.30 -2.11 10.37
N GLU A 68 -15.23 -1.70 11.05
CA GLU A 68 -14.30 -0.68 10.54
C GLU A 68 -13.62 -1.15 9.25
N MET A 69 -13.25 -2.44 9.16
CA MET A 69 -12.71 -3.02 7.93
C MET A 69 -13.74 -2.93 6.78
N ASP A 70 -15.00 -3.26 7.03
CA ASP A 70 -16.09 -3.14 6.05
C ASP A 70 -16.32 -1.68 5.62
N GLU A 71 -16.29 -0.73 6.55
CA GLU A 71 -16.42 0.70 6.25
C GLU A 71 -15.28 1.18 5.34
N GLN A 72 -14.02 0.86 5.67
CA GLN A 72 -12.88 1.26 4.85
C GLN A 72 -12.93 0.61 3.46
N ARG A 73 -13.34 -0.66 3.36
CA ARG A 73 -13.57 -1.33 2.06
C ARG A 73 -14.63 -0.60 1.24
N GLY A 74 -15.78 -0.30 1.85
CA GLY A 74 -16.87 0.42 1.19
C GLY A 74 -16.44 1.81 0.70
N LYS A 75 -15.67 2.54 1.52
CA LYS A 75 -15.11 3.86 1.18
C LYS A 75 -14.14 3.79 0.01
N GLY A 76 -13.13 2.91 0.08
CA GLY A 76 -12.13 2.77 -0.97
C GLY A 76 -12.74 2.36 -2.32
N TRP A 77 -13.66 1.39 -2.30
CA TRP A 77 -14.40 0.97 -3.49
C TRP A 77 -15.22 2.12 -4.09
N SER A 78 -15.97 2.85 -3.26
CA SER A 78 -16.81 3.95 -3.73
C SER A 78 -15.99 5.04 -4.41
N LEU A 79 -14.79 5.36 -3.89
CA LEU A 79 -13.87 6.32 -4.49
C LEU A 79 -13.34 5.83 -5.85
N ALA A 80 -12.84 4.60 -5.93
CA ALA A 80 -12.31 4.03 -7.17
C ALA A 80 -13.41 3.92 -8.24
N HIS A 81 -14.61 3.52 -7.83
CA HIS A 81 -15.77 3.41 -8.71
C HIS A 81 -16.20 4.78 -9.26
N ALA A 82 -16.23 5.82 -8.42
CA ALA A 82 -16.57 7.17 -8.85
C ALA A 82 -15.57 7.70 -9.90
N GLU A 83 -14.28 7.43 -9.72
CA GLU A 83 -13.27 7.80 -10.71
C GLU A 83 -13.41 7.03 -12.02
N TRP A 84 -13.63 5.72 -11.93
CA TRP A 84 -13.85 4.87 -13.09
C TRP A 84 -15.02 5.38 -13.94
N GLN A 85 -16.13 5.78 -13.30
CA GLN A 85 -17.29 6.37 -13.99
C GLN A 85 -16.99 7.71 -14.65
N ASN A 86 -16.14 8.54 -14.04
CA ASN A 86 -15.91 9.93 -14.47
C ASN A 86 -14.79 10.10 -15.51
N ARG A 87 -13.89 9.14 -15.69
CA ARG A 87 -12.67 9.31 -16.49
C ARG A 87 -12.86 9.16 -18.01
N GLY A 88 -13.96 8.56 -18.48
CA GLY A 88 -14.20 8.27 -19.90
C GLY A 88 -13.12 7.37 -20.54
N LEU A 89 -13.24 7.01 -21.83
CA LEU A 89 -12.31 6.02 -22.44
C LEU A 89 -10.84 6.47 -22.51
N GLY A 90 -10.59 7.77 -22.73
CA GLY A 90 -9.23 8.32 -22.81
C GLY A 90 -8.55 8.43 -21.44
N GLY A 91 -9.27 8.94 -20.43
CA GLY A 91 -8.76 9.04 -19.07
C GLY A 91 -8.58 7.68 -18.42
N PHE A 92 -9.45 6.72 -18.73
CA PHE A 92 -9.35 5.34 -18.25
C PHE A 92 -8.03 4.67 -18.71
N ARG A 93 -7.64 4.82 -19.98
CA ARG A 93 -6.38 4.23 -20.48
C ARG A 93 -5.16 4.81 -19.80
N ALA A 94 -5.11 6.14 -19.62
CA ALA A 94 -4.01 6.80 -18.94
C ALA A 94 -3.92 6.35 -17.48
N TRP A 95 -5.06 6.29 -16.78
CA TRP A 95 -5.17 5.84 -15.39
C TRP A 95 -4.63 4.41 -15.19
N CYS A 96 -5.00 3.49 -16.08
CA CYS A 96 -4.49 2.13 -16.02
C CYS A 96 -3.00 2.01 -16.35
N ALA A 97 -2.49 2.86 -17.25
CA ALA A 97 -1.08 2.87 -17.61
C ALA A 97 -0.17 3.45 -16.51
N THR A 98 -0.71 4.31 -15.64
CA THR A 98 0.02 4.91 -14.51
C THR A 98 -0.38 4.24 -13.19
N GLU A 99 -1.42 4.76 -12.55
CA GLU A 99 -1.86 4.38 -11.20
C GLU A 99 -2.18 2.89 -11.12
N GLY A 100 -2.85 2.33 -12.12
CA GLY A 100 -3.18 0.90 -12.14
C GLY A 100 -1.96 -0.02 -12.21
N ARG A 101 -0.95 0.34 -13.02
CA ARG A 101 0.31 -0.42 -13.10
C ARG A 101 1.07 -0.32 -11.79
N GLU A 102 1.20 0.88 -11.25
CA GLU A 102 1.91 1.12 -10.00
C GLU A 102 1.27 0.39 -8.82
N ALA A 103 -0.07 0.37 -8.74
CA ALA A 103 -0.81 -0.39 -7.74
C ALA A 103 -0.53 -1.89 -7.88
N ALA A 104 -0.58 -2.44 -9.10
CA ALA A 104 -0.30 -3.85 -9.34
C ALA A 104 1.13 -4.25 -8.95
N ASP A 105 2.13 -3.43 -9.30
CA ASP A 105 3.53 -3.69 -8.94
C ASP A 105 3.74 -3.63 -7.42
N THR A 106 3.08 -2.69 -6.75
CA THR A 106 3.14 -2.56 -5.29
C THR A 106 2.50 -3.76 -4.60
N LEU A 107 1.26 -4.07 -4.95
CA LEU A 107 0.50 -5.12 -4.28
C LEU A 107 1.11 -6.50 -4.56
N SER A 108 1.54 -6.79 -5.79
CA SER A 108 2.17 -8.07 -6.11
C SER A 108 3.50 -8.32 -5.39
N SER A 109 4.16 -7.26 -4.91
CA SER A 109 5.40 -7.34 -4.14
C SER A 109 5.20 -7.24 -2.63
N PHE A 110 3.96 -7.09 -2.15
CA PHE A 110 3.68 -6.99 -0.73
C PHE A 110 3.96 -8.35 -0.04
N PRO A 111 4.81 -8.38 1.01
CA PRO A 111 5.24 -9.63 1.61
C PRO A 111 4.14 -10.27 2.47
N PRO A 112 4.22 -11.59 2.73
CA PRO A 112 3.36 -12.22 3.71
C PRO A 112 3.54 -11.60 5.11
N PRO A 113 2.52 -11.69 5.99
CA PRO A 113 2.64 -11.28 7.38
C PRO A 113 3.80 -12.00 8.07
N ALA A 114 4.50 -11.28 8.96
CA ALA A 114 5.60 -11.81 9.77
C ALA A 114 5.11 -12.64 10.96
#